data_AF-A0A842Y042-F1
#
_entry.id   AF-A0A842Y042-F1
#
_cell.length_a   1.000
_cell.length_b   1.000
_cell.length_c   1.000
_cell.angle_alpha   90.00
_cell.angle_beta   90.00
_cell.angle_gamma   90.00
#
_symmetry.space_group_name_H-M   'P 1'
#
loop_
_entity.id
_entity.type
_entity.pdbx_description
1 polymer ?
#
loop_
_entity_poly.entity_id
_entity_poly.type
_entity_poly.pdbx_seq_one_letter_code
_entity_poly.pdbx_strand_id
1 'polypeptide(L)'
;MKIKKFSRNEAIRFGWIKVKKNLILFISIMILTGFISVVTENSSDILILIGGILSLIISMGIIKTSIKITDNLNVRFRDFFSSSPLFLKYLISSIFYILMVYVGLFLLIIPGIILAIRFQFYAYFIIDKEIGPIDALKKSFSLTKGALWELFVFDLLLIGINIIGLFALIVGLFVTIPLTYLANAFVYRKLLNQTKLDNTIVEITENVEYNPIVIPAVEPEIIPIINKEMENRFNEETFVSDTTNDVIGIKIAFTYKGATIQYKVKVENPTPEPIADIKVTLYVPDVFLLSTSNKNIGMLKPGEGKTVTFDIRPTGECGDCEVSGKVVYYDYSSKKTCETEIPAKSLSIVCPMLHVKEISENEWHDAVSNLVKAEESTKDIDIAAETLFTMVSRIIKDMHMYAINPEITQSEQLFNGVARFYGEGVKGLQYAAEIEVIGGSKKSKLILKIMAEREEALTGFYHGVLDQIEKRVNVKEYIDNSIVQQYNIHYGDKIGTHVKDSVVQRSNIGADTKRKCPDCGKEAGDNEKFCNECGGKLIG
;
A
#
# COMPACT_ATOMS: atom_id res chain seq x y z
N MET A 1 -19.52 6.89 -13.47
CA MET A 1 -18.60 7.70 -12.64
C MET A 1 -17.19 7.53 -13.22
N LYS A 2 -16.54 8.60 -13.71
CA LYS A 2 -15.17 8.48 -14.26
C LYS A 2 -14.21 8.11 -13.13
N ILE A 3 -13.50 6.99 -13.27
CA ILE A 3 -12.48 6.52 -12.32
C ILE A 3 -11.37 7.57 -12.29
N LYS A 4 -11.13 8.17 -11.12
CA LYS A 4 -10.03 9.15 -10.96
C LYS A 4 -8.71 8.38 -11.09
N LYS A 5 -7.90 8.74 -12.08
CA LYS A 5 -6.58 8.12 -12.30
C LYS A 5 -5.57 8.41 -11.18
N PHE A 6 -5.69 9.51 -10.45
CA PHE A 6 -4.84 9.77 -9.29
C PHE A 6 -5.52 10.66 -8.26
N SER A 7 -5.06 10.59 -7.01
CA SER A 7 -5.52 11.48 -5.95
C SER A 7 -4.69 12.76 -5.91
N ARG A 8 -5.33 13.91 -6.16
CA ARG A 8 -4.69 15.24 -6.15
C ARG A 8 -4.17 15.60 -4.76
N ASN A 9 -4.94 15.28 -3.71
CA ASN A 9 -4.56 15.55 -2.32
C ASN A 9 -3.34 14.73 -1.92
N GLU A 10 -3.29 13.46 -2.35
CA GLU A 10 -2.14 12.59 -2.14
C GLU A 10 -0.89 13.15 -2.81
N ALA A 11 -0.98 13.61 -4.07
CA ALA A 11 0.15 14.20 -4.79
C ALA A 11 0.69 15.48 -4.11
N ILE A 12 -0.20 16.36 -3.63
CA ILE A 12 0.18 17.59 -2.93
C ILE A 12 0.79 17.26 -1.55
N ARG A 13 0.16 16.35 -0.77
CA ARG A 13 0.66 15.89 0.53
C ARG A 13 2.03 15.24 0.39
N PHE A 14 2.21 14.41 -0.65
CA PHE A 14 3.48 13.80 -1.01
C PHE A 14 4.56 14.86 -1.27
N GLY A 15 4.26 15.82 -2.15
CA GLY A 15 5.18 16.92 -2.45
C GLY A 15 5.59 17.68 -1.18
N TRP A 16 4.63 18.03 -0.33
CA TRP A 16 4.88 18.75 0.93
C TRP A 16 5.80 17.98 1.89
N ILE A 17 5.54 16.68 2.10
CA ILE A 17 6.35 15.84 2.98
C ILE A 17 7.78 15.71 2.44
N LYS A 18 7.93 15.51 1.12
CA LYS A 18 9.24 15.33 0.50
C LYS A 18 10.06 16.62 0.43
N VAL A 19 9.42 17.78 0.23
CA VAL A 19 10.10 19.08 0.34
C VAL A 19 10.62 19.28 1.75
N LYS A 20 9.81 19.03 2.79
CA LYS A 20 10.25 19.14 4.19
C LYS A 20 11.46 18.25 4.51
N LYS A 21 11.44 17.00 4.03
CA LYS A 21 12.56 16.06 4.23
C LYS A 21 13.85 16.50 3.55
N ASN A 22 13.76 17.18 2.42
CA ASN A 22 14.91 17.61 1.59
C ASN A 22 15.04 19.14 1.53
N LEU A 23 14.63 19.84 2.59
CA LEU A 23 14.42 21.29 2.57
C LEU A 23 15.70 22.06 2.20
N ILE A 24 16.84 21.67 2.77
CA ILE A 24 18.14 22.31 2.54
C ILE A 24 18.53 22.22 1.06
N LEU A 25 18.35 21.05 0.44
CA LEU A 25 18.67 20.84 -0.98
C LEU A 25 17.86 21.79 -1.86
N PHE A 26 16.54 21.85 -1.65
CA PHE A 26 15.66 22.67 -2.46
C PHE A 26 15.87 24.17 -2.21
N ILE A 27 16.06 24.60 -0.97
CA ILE A 27 16.39 26.00 -0.66
C ILE A 27 17.70 26.40 -1.35
N SER A 28 18.74 25.57 -1.26
CA SER A 28 20.03 25.87 -1.93
C SER A 28 19.88 26.00 -3.45
N ILE A 29 19.08 25.13 -4.08
CA ILE A 29 18.79 25.22 -5.52
C ILE A 29 18.00 26.49 -5.84
N MET A 30 17.00 26.85 -5.02
CA MET A 30 16.17 28.03 -5.23
C MET A 30 16.95 29.34 -5.02
N ILE A 31 17.86 29.39 -4.05
CA ILE A 31 18.80 30.52 -3.87
C ILE A 31 19.70 30.64 -5.10
N LEU A 32 20.26 29.52 -5.59
CA LEU A 32 21.10 29.53 -6.78
C LEU A 32 20.33 30.04 -8.01
N THR A 33 19.10 29.58 -8.22
CA THR A 33 18.26 30.08 -9.33
C THR A 33 17.91 31.54 -9.19
N GLY A 34 17.52 31.99 -7.99
CA GLY A 34 17.18 33.38 -7.73
C GLY A 34 18.37 34.30 -7.96
N PHE A 35 19.57 33.90 -7.54
CA PHE A 35 20.80 34.64 -7.79
C PHE A 35 21.09 34.77 -9.29
N ILE A 36 20.96 33.68 -10.06
CA ILE A 36 21.13 33.71 -11.51
C ILE A 36 20.14 34.70 -12.15
N SER A 37 18.86 34.64 -11.78
CA SER A 37 17.84 35.55 -12.32
C SER A 37 18.19 37.02 -12.05
N VAL A 38 18.53 37.37 -10.80
CA VAL A 38 18.89 38.75 -10.40
C VAL A 38 20.13 39.26 -11.16
N VAL A 39 21.15 38.43 -11.31
CA VAL A 39 22.37 38.81 -12.06
C VAL A 39 22.07 39.04 -13.53
N THR A 40 21.16 38.25 -14.11
CA THR A 40 20.87 38.30 -15.55
C THR A 40 19.94 39.44 -15.96
N GLU A 41 19.01 39.86 -15.09
CA GLU A 41 17.94 40.83 -15.41
C GLU A 41 18.46 42.20 -15.87
N ASN A 42 19.62 42.64 -15.38
CA ASN A 42 20.24 43.93 -15.71
C ASN A 42 21.54 43.80 -16.53
N SER A 43 21.74 42.66 -17.18
CA SER A 43 22.98 42.32 -17.87
C SER A 43 22.87 42.42 -19.39
N SER A 44 23.97 42.20 -20.11
CA SER A 44 23.96 42.18 -21.58
C SER A 44 23.15 41.00 -22.13
N ASP A 45 22.65 41.11 -23.36
CA ASP A 45 21.85 40.06 -24.02
C ASP A 45 22.54 38.68 -24.00
N ILE A 46 23.87 38.67 -24.09
CA ILE A 46 24.69 37.45 -24.01
C ILE A 46 24.57 36.79 -22.63
N LEU A 47 24.60 37.58 -21.56
CA LEU A 47 24.48 37.07 -20.18
C LEU A 47 23.04 36.59 -19.90
N ILE A 48 22.03 37.23 -20.47
CA ILE A 48 20.64 36.76 -20.42
C ILE A 48 20.52 35.37 -21.08
N LEU A 49 21.11 35.18 -22.26
CA LEU A 49 21.11 33.88 -22.95
C LEU A 49 21.81 32.79 -22.12
N ILE A 50 22.96 33.10 -21.54
CA ILE A 50 23.70 32.16 -20.66
C ILE A 50 22.85 31.82 -19.42
N GLY A 51 22.21 32.81 -18.80
CA GLY A 51 21.30 32.64 -17.68
C GLY A 51 20.12 31.74 -18.01
N GLY A 52 19.53 31.89 -19.20
CA GLY A 52 18.47 31.03 -19.71
C GLY A 52 18.92 29.57 -19.86
N ILE A 53 20.09 29.34 -20.48
CA ILE A 53 20.67 28.00 -20.62
C ILE A 53 20.90 27.35 -19.24
N LEU A 54 21.47 28.10 -18.30
CA LEU A 54 21.73 27.62 -16.95
C LEU A 54 20.43 27.30 -16.21
N SER A 55 19.39 28.12 -16.38
CA SER A 55 18.05 27.88 -15.82
C SER A 55 17.42 26.59 -16.35
N LEU A 56 17.60 26.26 -17.64
CA LEU A 56 17.13 25.00 -18.21
C LEU A 56 17.87 23.79 -17.62
N ILE A 57 19.19 23.88 -17.45
CA ILE A 57 20.00 22.82 -16.82
C ILE A 57 19.52 22.58 -15.38
N ILE A 58 19.26 23.65 -14.64
CA ILE A 58 18.71 23.57 -13.28
C ILE A 58 17.33 22.90 -13.30
N SER A 59 16.45 23.31 -14.21
CA SER A 59 15.11 22.70 -14.34
C SER A 59 15.20 21.19 -14.56
N MET A 60 16.10 20.73 -15.42
CA MET A 60 16.37 19.30 -15.61
C MET A 60 16.87 18.61 -14.34
N GLY A 61 17.77 19.26 -13.59
CA GLY A 61 18.27 18.76 -12.32
C GLY A 61 17.17 18.62 -11.27
N ILE A 62 16.23 19.56 -11.20
CA ILE A 62 15.07 19.50 -10.29
C ILE A 62 14.15 18.35 -10.67
N ILE A 63 13.85 18.17 -11.96
CA ILE A 63 13.01 17.06 -12.44
C ILE A 63 13.66 15.71 -12.11
N LYS A 64 14.95 15.53 -12.38
CA LYS A 64 15.69 14.30 -12.03
C LYS A 64 15.66 14.02 -10.53
N THR A 65 15.92 15.05 -9.75
CA THR A 65 15.88 14.97 -8.29
C THR A 65 14.49 14.59 -7.81
N SER A 66 13.44 15.18 -8.37
CA SER A 66 12.05 14.89 -8.03
C SER A 66 11.67 13.45 -8.36
N ILE A 67 12.11 12.94 -9.52
CA ILE A 67 11.94 11.53 -9.88
C ILE A 67 12.66 10.62 -8.88
N LYS A 68 13.94 10.87 -8.59
CA LYS A 68 14.73 10.08 -7.62
C LYS A 68 14.11 10.07 -6.22
N ILE A 69 13.65 11.22 -5.73
CA ILE A 69 12.98 11.34 -4.43
C ILE A 69 11.65 10.57 -4.44
N THR A 70 10.95 10.57 -5.58
CA THR A 70 9.72 9.79 -5.77
C THR A 70 10.00 8.30 -5.72
N ASP A 71 11.12 7.86 -6.31
CA ASP A 71 11.58 6.47 -6.28
C ASP A 71 12.31 6.09 -4.97
N ASN A 72 12.25 6.93 -3.93
CA ASN A 72 12.92 6.76 -2.64
C ASN A 72 14.44 6.54 -2.73
N LEU A 73 15.08 7.05 -3.78
CA LEU A 73 16.52 7.00 -3.97
C LEU A 73 17.22 8.15 -3.23
N ASN A 74 18.43 7.89 -2.73
CA ASN A 74 19.27 8.92 -2.13
C ASN A 74 19.72 9.94 -3.19
N VAL A 75 19.47 11.22 -2.92
CA VAL A 75 19.87 12.32 -3.81
C VAL A 75 21.14 12.97 -3.29
N ARG A 76 22.15 13.06 -4.15
CA ARG A 76 23.36 13.84 -3.92
C ARG A 76 23.38 15.07 -4.82
N PHE A 77 24.08 16.12 -4.41
CA PHE A 77 24.23 17.35 -5.22
C PHE A 77 24.78 17.07 -6.64
N ARG A 78 25.64 16.05 -6.79
CA ARG A 78 26.19 15.65 -8.09
C ARG A 78 25.14 15.08 -9.05
N ASP A 79 24.05 14.51 -8.53
CA ASP A 79 22.97 13.97 -9.34
C ASP A 79 22.23 15.06 -10.13
N PHE A 80 22.28 16.30 -9.65
CA PHE A 80 21.64 17.44 -10.27
C PHE A 80 22.19 17.76 -11.67
N PHE A 81 23.52 17.67 -11.83
CA PHE A 81 24.22 17.90 -13.10
C PHE A 81 24.44 16.62 -13.91
N SER A 82 24.01 15.46 -13.41
CA SER A 82 24.23 14.18 -14.10
C SER A 82 23.38 14.01 -15.37
N SER A 83 22.41 14.90 -15.63
CA SER A 83 21.59 14.89 -16.85
C SER A 83 22.03 15.88 -17.91
N SER A 84 23.19 16.54 -17.75
CA SER A 84 23.75 17.42 -18.78
C SER A 84 23.87 16.81 -20.18
N PRO A 85 24.15 15.50 -20.37
CA PRO A 85 24.18 14.90 -21.72
C PRO A 85 22.82 14.91 -22.44
N LEU A 86 21.72 15.01 -21.69
CA LEU A 86 20.36 15.04 -22.23
C LEU A 86 19.90 16.46 -22.59
N PHE A 87 20.73 17.47 -22.34
CA PHE A 87 20.36 18.89 -22.48
C PHE A 87 19.82 19.22 -23.88
N LEU A 88 20.49 18.77 -24.95
CA LEU A 88 20.03 19.02 -26.31
C LEU A 88 18.67 18.36 -26.59
N LYS A 89 18.44 17.14 -26.10
CA LYS A 89 17.14 16.45 -26.25
C LYS A 89 16.04 17.23 -25.53
N TYR A 90 16.32 17.70 -24.33
CA TYR A 90 15.41 18.51 -23.53
C TYR A 90 15.10 19.86 -24.19
N LEU A 91 16.13 20.57 -24.66
CA LEU A 91 16.00 21.87 -25.32
C LEU A 91 15.14 21.76 -26.59
N ILE A 92 15.44 20.80 -27.47
CA ILE A 92 14.67 20.58 -28.71
C ILE A 92 13.21 20.26 -28.40
N SER A 93 12.95 19.40 -27.41
CA SER A 93 11.58 19.07 -27.00
C SER A 93 10.84 20.26 -26.40
N SER A 94 11.56 21.10 -25.64
CA SER A 94 11.01 22.32 -25.05
C SER A 94 10.59 23.30 -26.13
N ILE A 95 11.41 23.46 -27.18
CA ILE A 95 11.08 24.31 -28.36
C ILE A 95 9.84 23.77 -29.08
N PHE A 96 9.77 22.47 -29.35
CA PHE A 96 8.57 21.86 -29.96
C PHE A 96 7.33 22.04 -29.08
N TYR A 97 7.45 21.78 -27.79
CA TYR A 97 6.36 21.95 -26.83
C TYR A 97 5.84 23.39 -26.83
N ILE A 98 6.74 24.36 -26.69
CA ILE A 98 6.45 25.80 -26.73
C ILE A 98 5.72 26.12 -28.04
N LEU A 99 6.29 25.76 -29.20
CA LEU A 99 5.70 26.07 -30.50
C LEU A 99 4.28 25.50 -30.64
N MET A 100 4.08 24.23 -30.25
CA MET A 100 2.77 23.57 -30.32
C MET A 100 1.73 24.22 -29.39
N VAL A 101 2.13 24.58 -28.17
CA VAL A 101 1.24 25.24 -27.20
C VAL A 101 0.91 26.66 -27.63
N TYR A 102 1.91 27.44 -28.09
CA TYR A 102 1.69 28.81 -28.57
C TYR A 102 0.81 28.84 -29.82
N VAL A 103 1.05 27.97 -30.80
CA VAL A 103 0.18 27.84 -31.98
C VAL A 103 -1.23 27.42 -31.56
N GLY A 104 -1.34 26.48 -30.62
CA GLY A 104 -2.62 26.07 -30.04
C GLY A 104 -3.37 27.25 -29.42
N LEU A 105 -2.73 27.98 -28.50
CA LEU A 105 -3.29 29.15 -27.81
C LEU A 105 -3.66 30.28 -28.78
N PHE A 106 -2.83 30.52 -29.80
CA PHE A 106 -3.04 31.55 -30.81
C PHE A 106 -4.23 31.21 -31.72
N LEU A 107 -4.38 29.95 -32.12
CA LEU A 107 -5.53 29.51 -32.90
C LEU A 107 -6.81 29.56 -32.06
N LEU A 108 -6.81 28.99 -30.86
CA LEU A 108 -7.88 29.04 -29.86
C LEU A 108 -7.34 28.69 -28.45
N ILE A 109 -7.75 29.43 -27.42
CA ILE A 109 -7.28 29.23 -26.02
C ILE A 109 -7.46 27.77 -25.55
N ILE A 110 -8.61 27.14 -25.82
CA ILE A 110 -8.94 25.80 -25.32
C ILE A 110 -7.99 24.71 -25.90
N PRO A 111 -7.80 24.60 -27.23
CA PRO A 111 -6.78 23.72 -27.82
C PRO A 111 -5.37 23.91 -27.25
N GLY A 112 -4.94 25.16 -27.03
CA GLY A 112 -3.64 25.45 -26.42
C GLY A 112 -3.49 24.86 -25.02
N ILE A 113 -4.50 25.03 -24.16
CA ILE A 113 -4.53 24.44 -22.81
C ILE A 113 -4.52 22.90 -22.88
N ILE A 114 -5.30 22.30 -23.79
CA ILE A 114 -5.31 20.85 -23.95
C ILE A 114 -3.92 20.33 -24.34
N LEU A 115 -3.24 20.98 -25.29
CA LEU A 115 -1.89 20.59 -25.70
C LEU A 115 -0.87 20.76 -24.56
N ALA A 116 -0.96 21.84 -23.79
CA ALA A 116 -0.10 22.07 -22.63
C ALA A 116 -0.19 20.91 -21.64
N ILE A 117 -1.42 20.52 -21.27
CA ILE A 117 -1.67 19.41 -20.35
C ILE A 117 -1.22 18.08 -20.94
N ARG A 118 -1.48 17.83 -22.24
CA ARG A 118 -1.11 16.57 -22.90
C ARG A 118 0.40 16.35 -22.93
N PHE A 119 1.16 17.42 -23.11
CA PHE A 119 2.60 17.33 -23.25
C PHE A 119 3.36 17.61 -21.94
N GLN A 120 2.70 18.00 -20.84
CA GLN A 120 3.38 18.41 -19.60
C GLN A 120 4.45 17.43 -19.06
N PHE A 121 4.35 16.14 -19.36
CA PHE A 121 5.30 15.11 -18.91
C PHE A 121 6.43 14.80 -19.90
N TYR A 122 6.57 15.53 -21.03
CA TYR A 122 7.64 15.27 -21.99
C TYR A 122 9.03 15.35 -21.34
N ALA A 123 9.24 16.34 -20.47
CA ALA A 123 10.49 16.55 -19.75
C ALA A 123 10.84 15.37 -18.83
N TYR A 124 9.82 14.83 -18.14
CA TYR A 124 9.96 13.65 -17.28
C TYR A 124 10.36 12.43 -18.09
N PHE A 125 9.77 12.22 -19.27
CA PHE A 125 10.15 11.12 -20.16
C PHE A 125 11.59 11.20 -20.67
N ILE A 126 12.07 12.39 -21.04
CA ILE A 126 13.47 12.56 -21.48
C ILE A 126 14.44 12.24 -20.35
N ILE A 127 14.13 12.67 -19.13
CA ILE A 127 15.04 12.54 -17.99
C ILE A 127 14.97 11.12 -17.38
N ASP A 128 13.79 10.52 -17.35
CA ASP A 128 13.57 9.19 -16.78
C ASP A 128 13.91 8.05 -17.75
N LYS A 129 13.56 8.21 -19.04
CA LYS A 129 13.70 7.15 -20.05
C LYS A 129 14.81 7.43 -21.07
N GLU A 130 15.46 8.60 -21.00
CA GLU A 130 16.55 8.99 -21.89
C GLU A 130 16.21 8.97 -23.39
N ILE A 131 14.92 9.02 -23.71
CA ILE A 131 14.39 8.92 -25.08
C ILE A 131 14.50 10.24 -25.86
N GLY A 132 14.37 10.15 -27.18
CA GLY A 132 14.48 11.28 -28.09
C GLY A 132 13.32 12.28 -27.98
N PRO A 133 13.47 13.49 -28.56
CA PRO A 133 12.51 14.59 -28.39
C PRO A 133 11.08 14.27 -28.81
N ILE A 134 10.93 13.71 -30.01
CA ILE A 134 9.63 13.39 -30.61
C ILE A 134 8.97 12.24 -29.82
N ASP A 135 9.75 11.25 -29.42
CA ASP A 135 9.24 10.10 -28.68
C ASP A 135 8.77 10.50 -27.28
N ALA A 136 9.47 11.43 -26.62
CA ALA A 136 9.06 11.97 -25.33
C ALA A 136 7.70 12.70 -25.41
N LEU A 137 7.50 13.53 -26.44
CA LEU A 137 6.23 14.21 -26.68
C LEU A 137 5.10 13.21 -26.96
N LYS A 138 5.34 12.21 -27.83
CA LYS A 138 4.37 11.13 -28.11
C LYS A 138 4.00 10.36 -26.86
N LYS A 139 5.00 9.98 -26.05
CA LYS A 139 4.79 9.24 -24.79
C LYS A 139 4.02 10.06 -23.77
N SER A 140 4.30 11.36 -23.63
CA SER A 140 3.50 12.26 -22.79
C SER A 140 2.06 12.34 -23.27
N PHE A 141 1.84 12.48 -24.58
CA PHE A 141 0.49 12.57 -25.15
C PHE A 141 -0.33 11.31 -24.92
N SER A 142 0.30 10.13 -25.01
CA SER A 142 -0.34 8.86 -24.68
C SER A 142 -0.59 8.69 -23.19
N LEU A 143 0.37 9.08 -22.33
CA LEU A 143 0.28 8.93 -20.88
C LEU A 143 -0.89 9.72 -20.29
N THR A 144 -1.11 10.93 -20.81
CA THR A 144 -2.17 11.85 -20.35
C THR A 144 -3.55 11.51 -20.93
N LYS A 145 -3.64 10.51 -21.81
CA LYS A 145 -4.91 10.09 -22.42
C LYS A 145 -5.83 9.52 -21.32
N GLY A 146 -7.05 10.06 -21.27
CA GLY A 146 -8.03 9.68 -20.26
C GLY A 146 -7.77 10.24 -18.85
N ALA A 147 -6.75 11.08 -18.67
CA ALA A 147 -6.45 11.80 -17.42
C ALA A 147 -6.60 13.33 -17.55
N LEU A 148 -7.09 13.81 -18.70
CA LEU A 148 -7.05 15.23 -19.08
C LEU A 148 -7.73 16.14 -18.06
N TRP A 149 -8.90 15.74 -17.59
CA TRP A 149 -9.70 16.56 -16.67
C TRP A 149 -9.09 16.54 -15.26
N GLU A 150 -8.61 15.38 -14.84
CA GLU A 150 -7.93 15.21 -13.56
C GLU A 150 -6.65 16.05 -13.50
N LEU A 151 -5.86 16.03 -14.58
CA LEU A 151 -4.65 16.85 -14.74
C LEU A 151 -4.97 18.33 -14.83
N PHE A 152 -6.00 18.74 -15.59
CA PHE A 152 -6.41 20.15 -15.66
C PHE A 152 -6.70 20.74 -14.27
N VAL A 153 -7.50 20.04 -13.46
CA VAL A 153 -7.84 20.53 -12.11
C VAL A 153 -6.63 20.44 -11.18
N PHE A 154 -5.76 19.44 -11.33
CA PHE A 154 -4.52 19.35 -10.59
C PHE A 154 -3.58 20.52 -10.88
N ASP A 155 -3.38 20.85 -12.16
CA ASP A 155 -2.55 21.96 -12.60
C ASP A 155 -3.11 23.30 -12.09
N LEU A 156 -4.44 23.46 -12.10
CA LEU A 156 -5.11 24.64 -11.53
C LEU A 156 -4.86 24.77 -10.02
N LEU A 157 -4.88 23.67 -9.28
CA LEU A 157 -4.56 23.67 -7.84
C LEU A 157 -3.09 24.03 -7.59
N LEU A 158 -2.17 23.49 -8.38
CA LEU A 158 -0.75 23.81 -8.28
C LEU A 158 -0.47 25.28 -8.61
N ILE A 159 -1.15 25.84 -9.62
CA ILE A 159 -1.11 27.28 -9.91
C ILE A 159 -1.60 28.08 -8.71
N GLY A 160 -2.74 27.71 -8.12
CA GLY A 160 -3.26 28.36 -6.91
C GLY A 160 -2.28 28.32 -5.73
N ILE A 161 -1.65 27.17 -5.49
CA ILE A 161 -0.62 27.00 -4.44
C ILE A 161 0.58 27.91 -4.70
N ASN A 162 1.05 28.01 -5.95
CA ASN A 162 2.16 28.90 -6.30
C ASN A 162 1.79 30.37 -6.18
N ILE A 163 0.55 30.76 -6.49
CA ILE A 163 0.05 32.13 -6.27
C ILE A 163 0.03 32.46 -4.77
N ILE A 164 -0.44 31.54 -3.92
CA ILE A 164 -0.38 31.70 -2.46
C ILE A 164 1.08 31.83 -1.99
N GLY A 165 1.98 31.01 -2.53
CA GLY A 165 3.42 31.10 -2.29
C GLY A 165 4.03 32.45 -2.70
N LEU A 166 3.57 33.03 -3.80
CA LEU A 166 3.97 34.36 -4.25
C LEU A 166 3.53 35.45 -3.26
N PHE A 167 2.27 35.41 -2.81
CA PHE A 167 1.75 36.36 -1.82
C PHE A 167 2.38 36.22 -0.44
N ALA A 168 2.97 35.06 -0.12
CA ALA A 168 3.82 34.87 1.06
C ALA A 168 5.25 35.44 0.85
N LEU A 169 5.33 36.72 0.47
CA LEU A 169 6.56 37.52 0.31
C LEU A 169 7.62 36.91 -0.63
N ILE A 170 7.23 36.19 -1.69
CA ILE A 170 8.14 35.47 -2.62
C ILE A 170 8.87 34.28 -1.95
N VAL A 171 9.14 34.32 -0.64
CA VAL A 171 9.73 33.22 0.14
C VAL A 171 8.88 31.96 0.06
N GLY A 172 7.56 32.08 -0.01
CA GLY A 172 6.68 30.94 -0.23
C GLY A 172 6.97 30.17 -1.53
N LEU A 173 7.43 30.84 -2.59
CA LEU A 173 7.78 30.19 -3.87
C LEU A 173 8.95 29.21 -3.74
N PHE A 174 9.85 29.43 -2.78
CA PHE A 174 10.98 28.55 -2.52
C PHE A 174 10.53 27.17 -2.06
N VAL A 175 9.30 27.06 -1.54
CA VAL A 175 8.68 25.79 -1.11
C VAL A 175 7.70 25.28 -2.17
N THR A 176 6.88 26.16 -2.75
CA THR A 176 5.80 25.74 -3.66
C THR A 176 6.31 25.29 -5.03
N ILE A 177 7.42 25.85 -5.53
CA ILE A 177 8.03 25.43 -6.81
C ILE A 177 8.56 23.98 -6.68
N PRO A 178 9.44 23.64 -5.73
CA PRO A 178 9.85 22.25 -5.49
C PRO A 178 8.68 21.29 -5.26
N LEU A 179 7.66 21.73 -4.51
CA LEU A 179 6.45 20.95 -4.30
C LEU A 179 5.75 20.62 -5.61
N THR A 180 5.67 21.59 -6.52
CA THR A 180 5.06 21.43 -7.85
C THR A 180 5.79 20.35 -8.66
N TYR A 181 7.13 20.36 -8.66
CA TYR A 181 7.92 19.33 -9.36
C TYR A 181 7.77 17.95 -8.73
N LEU A 182 7.75 17.85 -7.39
CA LEU A 182 7.56 16.57 -6.69
C LEU A 182 6.15 16.00 -6.87
N ALA A 183 5.13 16.85 -6.81
CA ALA A 183 3.76 16.45 -7.05
C ALA A 183 3.57 15.96 -8.50
N ASN A 184 4.19 16.64 -9.47
CA ASN A 184 4.20 16.18 -10.86
C ASN A 184 4.99 14.88 -11.06
N ALA A 185 6.14 14.70 -10.40
CA ALA A 185 6.88 13.44 -10.43
C ALA A 185 6.06 12.27 -9.88
N PHE A 186 5.32 12.50 -8.80
CA PHE A 186 4.39 11.53 -8.22
C PHE A 186 3.27 11.15 -9.20
N VAL A 187 2.59 12.15 -9.79
CA VAL A 187 1.52 11.92 -10.77
C VAL A 187 2.06 11.21 -12.02
N TYR A 188 3.23 11.60 -12.50
CA TYR A 188 3.93 10.94 -13.61
C TYR A 188 4.13 9.45 -13.36
N ARG A 189 4.65 9.07 -12.17
CA ARG A 189 4.83 7.66 -11.78
C ARG A 189 3.49 6.91 -11.67
N LYS A 190 2.47 7.53 -11.08
CA LYS A 190 1.14 6.91 -10.91
C LYS A 190 0.47 6.62 -12.25
N LEU A 191 0.50 7.57 -13.19
CA LEU A 191 -0.03 7.38 -14.54
C LEU A 191 0.75 6.34 -15.35
N LEU A 192 2.08 6.27 -15.17
CA LEU A 192 2.91 5.28 -15.84
C LEU A 192 2.58 3.86 -15.38
N ASN A 193 2.41 3.67 -14.09
CA ASN A 193 2.07 2.36 -13.53
C ASN A 193 0.71 1.90 -14.04
N GLN A 194 -0.30 2.78 -14.02
CA GLN A 194 -1.63 2.46 -14.55
C GLN A 194 -1.62 2.09 -16.03
N THR A 195 -0.86 2.81 -16.85
CA THR A 195 -0.75 2.48 -18.29
C THR A 195 -0.15 1.09 -18.51
N LYS A 196 0.82 0.66 -17.66
CA LYS A 196 1.37 -0.70 -17.72
C LYS A 196 0.32 -1.75 -17.33
N LEU A 197 -0.42 -1.50 -16.25
CA LEU A 197 -1.49 -2.38 -15.79
C LEU A 197 -2.59 -2.53 -16.87
N ASP A 198 -3.05 -1.43 -17.47
CA ASP A 198 -4.07 -1.44 -18.52
C ASP A 198 -3.62 -2.26 -19.74
N ASN A 199 -2.37 -2.09 -20.19
CA ASN A 199 -1.83 -2.83 -21.33
C ASN A 199 -1.71 -4.33 -21.03
N THR A 200 -1.27 -4.70 -19.82
CA THR A 200 -1.20 -6.10 -19.38
C THR A 200 -2.59 -6.73 -19.36
N ILE A 201 -3.62 -6.02 -18.89
CA ILE A 201 -5.00 -6.52 -18.89
C ILE A 201 -5.51 -6.75 -20.32
N VAL A 202 -5.24 -5.82 -21.25
CA VAL A 202 -5.66 -5.95 -22.66
C VAL A 202 -5.02 -7.16 -23.32
N GLU A 203 -3.71 -7.35 -23.14
CA GLU A 203 -2.98 -8.54 -23.65
C GLU A 203 -3.54 -9.85 -23.08
N ILE A 204 -4.00 -9.87 -21.83
CA ILE A 204 -4.64 -11.05 -21.24
C ILE A 204 -6.03 -11.28 -21.86
N THR A 205 -6.83 -10.22 -22.08
CA THR A 205 -8.19 -10.36 -22.61
C THR A 205 -8.26 -10.75 -24.08
N GLU A 206 -7.26 -10.41 -24.89
CA GLU A 206 -7.23 -10.78 -26.32
C GLU A 206 -6.82 -12.25 -26.56
N ASN A 207 -6.22 -12.92 -25.55
CA ASN A 207 -5.70 -14.28 -25.67
C ASN A 207 -6.59 -15.37 -25.05
N VAL A 208 -7.83 -15.04 -24.64
CA VAL A 208 -8.78 -16.02 -24.08
C VAL A 208 -9.78 -16.47 -25.15
N GLU A 209 -9.55 -17.65 -25.71
CA GLU A 209 -10.48 -18.32 -26.63
C GLU A 209 -11.66 -18.90 -25.83
N TYR A 210 -12.87 -18.41 -26.09
CA TYR A 210 -14.08 -18.76 -25.33
C TYR A 210 -14.64 -20.12 -25.76
N ASN A 211 -14.54 -21.14 -24.89
CA ASN A 211 -15.26 -22.40 -25.06
C ASN A 211 -16.41 -22.48 -24.02
N PRO A 212 -17.68 -22.41 -24.45
CA PRO A 212 -18.80 -22.40 -23.52
C PRO A 212 -19.05 -23.80 -22.94
N ILE A 213 -18.87 -23.95 -21.63
CA ILE A 213 -19.29 -25.15 -20.89
C ILE A 213 -20.75 -24.95 -20.48
N VAL A 214 -21.63 -25.80 -20.99
CA VAL A 214 -23.05 -25.89 -20.59
C VAL A 214 -23.13 -26.68 -19.27
N ILE A 215 -23.68 -26.06 -18.22
CA ILE A 215 -23.92 -26.72 -16.93
C ILE A 215 -25.44 -27.01 -16.81
N PRO A 216 -25.87 -28.25 -16.52
CA PRO A 216 -27.28 -28.57 -16.33
C PRO A 216 -27.76 -28.13 -14.93
N ALA A 217 -29.02 -27.70 -14.87
CA ALA A 217 -29.69 -27.23 -13.65
C ALA A 217 -29.94 -28.36 -12.64
N VAL A 218 -29.74 -28.09 -11.36
CA VAL A 218 -30.12 -28.97 -10.24
C VAL A 218 -31.05 -28.19 -9.30
N GLU A 219 -32.21 -28.76 -9.02
CA GLU A 219 -33.26 -28.26 -8.13
C GLU A 219 -32.91 -28.48 -6.63
N PRO A 220 -33.39 -27.62 -5.69
CA PRO A 220 -33.06 -27.73 -4.28
C PRO A 220 -34.08 -28.58 -3.49
N GLU A 221 -33.59 -29.52 -2.67
CA GLU A 221 -34.37 -30.19 -1.61
C GLU A 221 -34.23 -29.48 -0.26
N ILE A 222 -35.33 -29.52 0.51
CA ILE A 222 -35.60 -28.84 1.78
C ILE A 222 -35.46 -29.83 2.94
N ILE A 223 -34.76 -29.49 4.04
CA ILE A 223 -34.92 -30.13 5.37
C ILE A 223 -34.78 -29.06 6.50
N PRO A 224 -35.52 -29.18 7.65
CA PRO A 224 -36.00 -28.04 8.45
C PRO A 224 -35.33 -27.82 9.83
N ILE A 225 -35.42 -26.56 10.28
CA ILE A 225 -35.66 -25.93 11.62
C ILE A 225 -35.33 -26.73 12.91
N ILE A 226 -34.61 -26.11 13.87
CA ILE A 226 -35.03 -25.79 15.27
C ILE A 226 -34.00 -24.90 16.02
N ASN A 227 -34.47 -23.70 16.37
CA ASN A 227 -34.30 -22.82 17.57
C ASN A 227 -32.98 -22.83 18.39
N LYS A 228 -32.33 -21.66 18.58
CA LYS A 228 -32.65 -20.49 19.44
C LYS A 228 -31.97 -20.62 20.81
N GLU A 229 -30.79 -20.05 20.94
CA GLU A 229 -30.21 -19.44 22.15
C GLU A 229 -28.77 -18.99 21.84
N MET A 230 -28.33 -17.91 22.50
CA MET A 230 -26.99 -17.28 22.43
C MET A 230 -26.81 -16.09 21.48
N GLU A 231 -27.69 -15.09 21.61
CA GLU A 231 -27.45 -13.74 21.07
C GLU A 231 -27.64 -12.67 22.15
N ASN A 232 -27.09 -12.91 23.34
CA ASN A 232 -27.00 -11.89 24.39
C ASN A 232 -25.80 -12.17 25.29
N ARG A 233 -24.73 -11.41 25.06
CA ARG A 233 -23.75 -10.90 26.03
C ARG A 233 -22.56 -10.40 25.21
N PHE A 234 -22.37 -9.10 25.15
CA PHE A 234 -21.08 -8.40 25.26
C PHE A 234 -21.33 -6.91 25.00
N ASN A 235 -21.59 -6.20 26.08
CA ASN A 235 -21.45 -4.75 26.17
C ASN A 235 -20.10 -4.43 26.78
N GLU A 236 -19.56 -3.30 26.34
CA GLU A 236 -18.54 -2.45 26.96
C GLU A 236 -17.08 -2.95 26.99
N GLU A 237 -16.33 -2.54 25.98
CA GLU A 237 -15.00 -1.95 26.18
C GLU A 237 -14.87 -0.69 25.32
N THR A 238 -14.23 0.32 25.88
CA THR A 238 -14.28 1.76 25.54
C THR A 238 -14.07 2.10 24.06
N PHE A 239 -15.14 2.65 23.48
CA PHE A 239 -15.21 3.18 22.12
C PHE A 239 -14.82 4.65 22.11
N VAL A 240 -13.94 5.05 21.19
CA VAL A 240 -13.71 6.47 20.91
C VAL A 240 -14.87 6.94 20.03
N SER A 241 -15.83 7.62 20.64
CA SER A 241 -16.92 8.32 19.94
C SER A 241 -16.43 9.69 19.50
N ASP A 242 -16.19 9.87 18.20
CA ASP A 242 -16.09 11.20 17.62
C ASP A 242 -17.42 11.50 16.93
N THR A 243 -18.15 12.46 17.49
CA THR A 243 -19.52 12.81 17.11
C THR A 243 -19.54 13.66 15.86
N THR A 244 -19.97 13.07 14.74
CA THR A 244 -20.51 13.82 13.59
C THR A 244 -21.94 13.33 13.31
N ASN A 245 -22.82 14.26 12.97
CA ASN A 245 -24.28 14.09 12.82
C ASN A 245 -24.68 13.01 11.78
N ASP A 246 -24.61 11.74 12.14
CA ASP A 246 -24.99 10.62 11.28
C ASP A 246 -26.15 9.79 11.85
N VAL A 247 -27.09 9.47 10.96
CA VAL A 247 -28.41 8.87 11.24
C VAL A 247 -28.30 7.37 11.62
N ILE A 248 -27.15 6.74 11.40
CA ILE A 248 -26.85 5.35 11.75
C ILE A 248 -25.57 5.25 12.60
N GLY A 249 -25.50 4.26 13.49
CA GLY A 249 -24.30 4.02 14.30
C GLY A 249 -23.26 3.22 13.52
N ILE A 250 -22.05 3.76 13.37
CA ILE A 250 -20.94 3.04 12.73
C ILE A 250 -19.80 2.85 13.73
N LYS A 251 -19.34 1.61 13.87
CA LYS A 251 -18.17 1.26 14.70
C LYS A 251 -17.16 0.47 13.89
N ILE A 252 -15.88 0.74 14.09
CA ILE A 252 -14.79 0.16 13.31
C ILE A 252 -13.69 -0.44 14.17
N ALA A 253 -13.25 -1.64 13.80
CA ALA A 253 -12.16 -2.36 14.44
C ALA A 253 -11.27 -3.00 13.36
N PHE A 254 -10.00 -3.26 13.68
CA PHE A 254 -9.19 -4.11 12.84
C PHE A 254 -8.33 -5.02 13.72
N THR A 255 -7.96 -6.17 13.17
CA THR A 255 -7.00 -7.08 13.79
C THR A 255 -6.04 -7.55 12.72
N TYR A 256 -4.79 -7.80 13.10
CA TYR A 256 -3.89 -8.59 12.27
C TYR A 256 -4.27 -10.05 12.48
N LYS A 257 -4.02 -10.88 11.47
CA LYS A 257 -4.19 -12.33 11.56
C LYS A 257 -3.20 -12.97 10.60
N GLY A 258 -2.01 -13.27 11.10
CA GLY A 258 -0.90 -13.74 10.29
C GLY A 258 -0.50 -12.72 9.21
N ALA A 259 -0.77 -13.04 7.95
CA ALA A 259 -0.44 -12.20 6.79
C ALA A 259 -1.56 -11.23 6.37
N THR A 260 -2.76 -11.32 6.94
CA THR A 260 -3.92 -10.51 6.54
C THR A 260 -4.38 -9.60 7.66
N ILE A 261 -5.05 -8.51 7.27
CA ILE A 261 -5.61 -7.52 8.18
C ILE A 261 -7.12 -7.61 8.04
N GLN A 262 -7.80 -7.98 9.12
CA GLN A 262 -9.26 -8.08 9.16
C GLN A 262 -9.85 -6.76 9.62
N TYR A 263 -10.41 -5.99 8.68
CA TYR A 263 -11.07 -4.71 8.95
C TYR A 263 -12.58 -4.92 9.12
N LYS A 264 -13.08 -4.68 10.33
CA LYS A 264 -14.46 -4.92 10.74
C LYS A 264 -15.22 -3.61 10.82
N VAL A 265 -16.37 -3.56 10.15
CA VAL A 265 -17.31 -2.44 10.19
C VAL A 265 -18.64 -2.94 10.74
N LYS A 266 -19.05 -2.43 11.89
CA LYS A 266 -20.37 -2.67 12.48
C LYS A 266 -21.28 -1.49 12.14
N VAL A 267 -22.42 -1.80 11.54
CA VAL A 267 -23.50 -0.85 11.24
C VAL A 267 -24.66 -1.16 12.19
N GLU A 268 -25.09 -0.15 12.94
CA GLU A 268 -26.16 -0.20 13.93
C GLU A 268 -27.28 0.75 13.50
N ASN A 269 -28.53 0.32 13.61
CA ASN A 269 -29.70 1.17 13.33
C ASN A 269 -30.29 1.71 14.64
N PRO A 270 -30.01 2.97 15.02
CA PRO A 270 -30.61 3.59 16.21
C PRO A 270 -32.01 4.16 15.95
N THR A 271 -32.48 4.18 14.69
CA THR A 271 -33.73 4.83 14.30
C THR A 271 -34.95 3.94 14.64
N PRO A 272 -36.15 4.53 14.85
CA PRO A 272 -37.37 3.77 15.17
C PRO A 272 -37.96 3.02 13.96
N GLU A 273 -37.47 3.30 12.75
CA GLU A 273 -37.88 2.64 11.51
C GLU A 273 -36.75 1.72 11.01
N PRO A 274 -37.04 0.69 10.21
CA PRO A 274 -35.99 -0.16 9.66
C PRO A 274 -35.19 0.55 8.56
N ILE A 275 -33.97 0.06 8.32
CA ILE A 275 -33.14 0.46 7.18
C ILE A 275 -32.82 -0.76 6.32
N ALA A 276 -32.68 -0.59 5.01
CA ALA A 276 -32.44 -1.68 4.05
C ALA A 276 -31.41 -1.30 2.97
N ASP A 277 -31.11 -2.25 2.07
CA ASP A 277 -30.17 -2.09 0.96
C ASP A 277 -28.81 -1.50 1.38
N ILE A 278 -28.33 -1.94 2.54
CA ILE A 278 -27.16 -1.38 3.19
C ILE A 278 -25.92 -1.89 2.46
N LYS A 279 -25.21 -0.98 1.81
CA LYS A 279 -23.96 -1.26 1.12
C LYS A 279 -22.80 -0.59 1.83
N VAL A 280 -21.94 -1.40 2.42
CA VAL A 280 -20.69 -0.98 3.05
C VAL A 280 -19.59 -1.03 1.99
N THR A 281 -18.94 0.10 1.72
CA THR A 281 -17.84 0.21 0.77
C THR A 281 -16.58 0.67 1.51
N LEU A 282 -15.48 -0.07 1.35
CA LEU A 282 -14.19 0.26 1.96
C LEU A 282 -13.23 0.81 0.91
N TYR A 283 -12.53 1.87 1.28
CA TYR A 283 -11.49 2.54 0.48
C TYR A 283 -10.14 2.34 1.17
N VAL A 284 -9.28 1.59 0.50
CA VAL A 284 -7.89 1.36 0.94
C VAL A 284 -6.93 2.02 -0.07
N PRO A 285 -5.80 2.58 0.39
CA PRO A 285 -4.75 3.06 -0.51
C PRO A 285 -4.13 1.94 -1.36
N ASP A 286 -3.43 2.31 -2.44
CA ASP A 286 -2.83 1.37 -3.41
C ASP A 286 -1.75 0.44 -2.80
N VAL A 287 -1.28 0.75 -1.59
CA VAL A 287 -0.35 -0.11 -0.81
C VAL A 287 -1.04 -1.33 -0.19
N PHE A 288 -2.36 -1.44 -0.36
CA PHE A 288 -3.15 -2.58 0.05
C PHE A 288 -3.92 -3.18 -1.11
N LEU A 289 -4.02 -4.50 -1.10
CA LEU A 289 -4.93 -5.30 -1.89
C LEU A 289 -6.17 -5.60 -1.05
N LEU A 290 -7.33 -5.43 -1.66
CA LEU A 290 -8.63 -5.67 -1.04
C LEU A 290 -9.36 -6.74 -1.84
N SER A 291 -9.75 -7.84 -1.18
CA SER A 291 -10.43 -8.95 -1.85
C SER A 291 -11.79 -8.52 -2.43
N THR A 292 -12.55 -7.72 -1.66
CA THR A 292 -13.84 -7.16 -2.08
C THR A 292 -13.98 -5.75 -1.54
N SER A 293 -14.24 -4.76 -2.40
CA SER A 293 -14.40 -3.36 -1.95
C SER A 293 -15.78 -3.02 -1.40
N ASN A 294 -16.76 -3.91 -1.58
CA ASN A 294 -18.11 -3.71 -1.09
C ASN A 294 -18.69 -4.99 -0.49
N LYS A 295 -19.49 -4.82 0.56
CA LYS A 295 -20.27 -5.87 1.21
C LYS A 295 -21.67 -5.35 1.50
N ASN A 296 -22.66 -6.19 1.27
CA ASN A 296 -24.05 -5.85 1.50
C ASN A 296 -24.52 -6.44 2.83
N ILE A 297 -25.26 -5.64 3.58
CA ILE A 297 -26.03 -6.08 4.74
C ILE A 297 -27.50 -6.00 4.31
N GLY A 298 -28.29 -7.01 4.69
CA GLY A 298 -29.73 -6.98 4.48
C GLY A 298 -30.42 -5.91 5.33
N MET A 299 -31.72 -6.06 5.54
CA MET A 299 -32.49 -5.17 6.40
C MET A 299 -31.98 -5.21 7.86
N LEU A 300 -31.92 -4.04 8.51
CA LEU A 300 -31.66 -3.87 9.94
C LEU A 300 -32.88 -3.25 10.62
N LYS A 301 -33.41 -3.95 11.62
CA LYS A 301 -34.50 -3.45 12.47
C LYS A 301 -34.00 -2.37 13.45
N PRO A 302 -34.91 -1.57 14.04
CA PRO A 302 -34.58 -0.67 15.14
C PRO A 302 -33.80 -1.39 16.26
N GLY A 303 -32.64 -0.84 16.62
CA GLY A 303 -31.73 -1.38 17.62
C GLY A 303 -30.83 -2.54 17.15
N GLU A 304 -31.00 -3.05 15.93
CA GLU A 304 -30.18 -4.13 15.37
C GLU A 304 -28.85 -3.59 14.82
N GLY A 305 -27.79 -4.39 14.90
CA GLY A 305 -26.55 -4.09 14.21
C GLY A 305 -25.84 -5.32 13.68
N LYS A 306 -25.24 -5.20 12.49
CA LYS A 306 -24.48 -6.26 11.83
C LYS A 306 -23.07 -5.82 11.52
N THR A 307 -22.15 -6.78 11.56
CA THR A 307 -20.73 -6.55 11.28
C THR A 307 -20.36 -7.19 9.94
N VAL A 308 -19.69 -6.43 9.09
CA VAL A 308 -19.02 -6.94 7.90
C VAL A 308 -17.51 -6.89 8.09
N THR A 309 -16.81 -7.91 7.60
CA THR A 309 -15.34 -8.00 7.69
C THR A 309 -14.74 -7.94 6.29
N PHE A 310 -13.75 -7.09 6.11
CA PHE A 310 -12.95 -6.93 4.91
C PHE A 310 -11.54 -7.45 5.18
N ASP A 311 -11.02 -8.29 4.29
CA ASP A 311 -9.65 -8.77 4.38
C ASP A 311 -8.76 -7.89 3.50
N ILE A 312 -7.78 -7.26 4.14
CA ILE A 312 -6.82 -6.34 3.53
C ILE A 312 -5.43 -6.99 3.57
N ARG A 313 -4.71 -6.94 2.45
CA ARG A 313 -3.35 -7.48 2.33
C ARG A 313 -2.38 -6.37 1.89
N PRO A 314 -1.32 -6.05 2.65
CA PRO A 314 -0.28 -5.14 2.19
C PRO A 314 0.42 -5.60 0.91
N THR A 315 0.91 -4.67 0.10
CA THR A 315 1.71 -4.95 -1.11
C THR A 315 3.22 -5.04 -0.84
N GLY A 316 3.64 -4.91 0.43
CA GLY A 316 5.05 -4.91 0.84
C GLY A 316 5.59 -3.51 1.20
N GLU A 317 4.84 -2.44 0.93
CA GLU A 317 5.15 -1.12 1.46
C GLU A 317 4.71 -1.02 2.94
N CYS A 318 5.60 -0.50 3.77
CA CYS A 318 5.37 -0.31 5.21
C CYS A 318 5.16 1.17 5.56
N GLY A 319 4.46 1.43 6.66
CA GLY A 319 4.10 2.76 7.12
C GLY A 319 2.66 2.87 7.61
N ASP A 320 2.29 4.07 8.07
CA ASP A 320 0.94 4.38 8.52
C ASP A 320 0.04 4.75 7.35
N CYS A 321 -1.09 4.07 7.26
CA CYS A 321 -2.06 4.28 6.19
C CYS A 321 -3.46 4.51 6.76
N GLU A 322 -4.25 5.33 6.10
CA GLU A 322 -5.63 5.58 6.51
C GLU A 322 -6.57 4.73 5.66
N VAL A 323 -7.38 3.91 6.33
CA VAL A 323 -8.47 3.16 5.72
C VAL A 323 -9.76 3.89 6.05
N SER A 324 -10.57 4.16 5.03
CA SER A 324 -11.85 4.86 5.17
C SER A 324 -12.91 4.16 4.32
N GLY A 325 -14.13 4.67 4.29
CA GLY A 325 -15.18 4.03 3.53
C GLY A 325 -16.47 4.82 3.58
N LYS A 326 -17.55 4.17 3.15
CA LYS A 326 -18.90 4.70 3.30
C LYS A 326 -19.93 3.61 3.42
N VAL A 327 -21.05 3.94 4.03
CA VAL A 327 -22.24 3.12 4.12
C VAL A 327 -23.37 3.85 3.39
N VAL A 328 -23.92 3.22 2.36
CA VAL A 328 -25.11 3.70 1.65
C VAL A 328 -26.28 2.81 2.05
N TYR A 329 -27.42 3.38 2.41
CA TYR A 329 -28.59 2.63 2.87
C TYR A 329 -29.88 3.34 2.49
N TYR A 330 -30.98 2.60 2.43
CA TYR A 330 -32.32 3.16 2.30
C TYR A 330 -32.95 3.30 3.68
N ASP A 331 -33.36 4.53 4.02
CA ASP A 331 -34.04 4.85 5.27
C ASP A 331 -35.54 4.98 5.04
N TYR A 332 -36.33 4.15 5.74
CA TYR A 332 -37.79 4.15 5.64
C TYR A 332 -38.44 5.35 6.35
N SER A 333 -37.76 5.96 7.33
CA SER A 333 -38.24 7.16 8.02
C SER A 333 -38.23 8.36 7.09
N SER A 334 -37.10 8.60 6.42
CA SER A 334 -36.95 9.70 5.46
C SER A 334 -37.42 9.35 4.03
N LYS A 335 -37.68 8.07 3.75
CA LYS A 335 -38.02 7.50 2.43
C LYS A 335 -36.99 7.83 1.35
N LYS A 336 -35.72 7.91 1.73
CA LYS A 336 -34.59 8.31 0.86
C LYS A 336 -33.40 7.39 1.06
N THR A 337 -32.55 7.32 0.03
CA THR A 337 -31.22 6.73 0.16
C THR A 337 -30.30 7.73 0.84
N CYS A 338 -29.69 7.31 1.93
CA CYS A 338 -28.76 8.08 2.73
C CYS A 338 -27.34 7.50 2.58
N GLU A 339 -26.35 8.36 2.77
CA GLU A 339 -24.93 8.00 2.73
C GLU A 339 -24.28 8.56 3.99
N THR A 340 -23.53 7.71 4.68
CA THR A 340 -22.74 8.07 5.86
C THR A 340 -21.30 7.61 5.63
N GLU A 341 -20.33 8.45 5.96
CA GLU A 341 -18.92 8.12 5.81
C GLU A 341 -18.43 7.22 6.95
N ILE A 342 -17.54 6.28 6.63
CA ILE A 342 -16.80 5.52 7.64
C ILE A 342 -15.55 6.35 7.96
N PRO A 343 -15.36 6.77 9.23
CA PRO A 343 -14.25 7.63 9.59
C PRO A 343 -12.91 6.95 9.29
N ALA A 344 -11.94 7.76 8.89
CA ALA A 344 -10.60 7.28 8.59
C ALA A 344 -9.96 6.68 9.84
N LYS A 345 -9.49 5.44 9.75
CA LYS A 345 -8.74 4.76 10.80
C LYS A 345 -7.34 4.44 10.34
N SER A 346 -6.37 4.84 11.16
CA SER A 346 -4.96 4.58 10.89
C SER A 346 -4.65 3.10 11.14
N LEU A 347 -4.04 2.49 10.14
CA LEU A 347 -3.53 1.12 10.11
C LEU A 347 -2.03 1.20 9.90
N SER A 348 -1.25 0.68 10.84
CA SER A 348 0.22 0.77 10.81
C SER A 348 0.83 -0.55 10.34
N ILE A 349 1.69 -0.51 9.33
CA ILE A 349 2.52 -1.67 8.94
C ILE A 349 3.94 -1.38 9.39
N VAL A 350 4.46 -2.21 10.29
CA VAL A 350 5.80 -2.01 10.85
C VAL A 350 6.87 -2.43 9.83
N CYS A 351 7.78 -1.50 9.51
CA CYS A 351 8.95 -1.82 8.69
C CYS A 351 9.95 -2.66 9.50
N PRO A 352 10.37 -3.84 9.01
CA PRO A 352 11.42 -4.64 9.65
C PRO A 352 12.78 -3.97 9.37
N MET A 353 13.17 -2.99 10.19
CA MET A 353 14.54 -2.44 10.16
C MET A 353 15.48 -3.38 10.88
N LEU A 354 15.86 -4.45 10.20
CA LEU A 354 16.63 -5.55 10.75
C LEU A 354 18.13 -5.22 10.85
N HIS A 355 18.75 -5.77 11.88
CA HIS A 355 20.20 -5.89 11.98
C HIS A 355 20.57 -7.35 12.23
N VAL A 356 21.75 -7.70 11.74
CA VAL A 356 22.28 -9.06 11.84
C VAL A 356 22.62 -9.35 13.30
N LYS A 357 22.05 -10.43 13.84
CA LYS A 357 22.42 -10.99 15.13
C LYS A 357 22.71 -12.48 14.96
N GLU A 358 23.93 -12.87 15.30
CA GLU A 358 24.34 -14.27 15.26
C GLU A 358 23.62 -15.08 16.34
N ILE A 359 23.24 -16.30 16.01
CA ILE A 359 22.52 -17.21 16.91
C ILE A 359 22.88 -18.65 16.54
N SER A 360 22.99 -19.52 17.54
CA SER A 360 23.16 -20.95 17.31
C SER A 360 21.84 -21.61 16.91
N GLU A 361 21.90 -22.82 16.34
CA GLU A 361 20.71 -23.57 15.94
C GLU A 361 19.77 -23.88 17.11
N ASN A 362 20.31 -24.27 18.27
CA ASN A 362 19.52 -24.52 19.47
C ASN A 362 18.83 -23.24 19.98
N GLU A 363 19.57 -22.14 20.06
CA GLU A 363 19.01 -20.85 20.46
C GLU A 363 17.96 -20.34 19.46
N TRP A 364 18.09 -20.67 18.17
CA TRP A 364 17.09 -20.35 17.17
C TRP A 364 15.78 -21.09 17.44
N HIS A 365 15.85 -22.40 17.72
CA HIS A 365 14.66 -23.18 18.06
C HIS A 365 13.95 -22.63 19.31
N ASP A 366 14.71 -22.25 20.32
CA ASP A 366 14.18 -21.61 21.53
C ASP A 366 13.55 -20.25 21.22
N ALA A 367 14.22 -19.42 20.41
CA ALA A 367 13.75 -18.09 20.05
C ALA A 367 12.44 -18.13 19.24
N VAL A 368 12.35 -19.02 18.23
CA VAL A 368 11.15 -19.08 17.37
C VAL A 368 9.94 -19.72 18.05
N SER A 369 10.14 -20.47 19.13
CA SER A 369 9.05 -21.18 19.84
C SER A 369 7.95 -20.25 20.36
N ASN A 370 8.30 -18.99 20.66
CA ASN A 370 7.38 -17.97 21.19
C ASN A 370 6.93 -16.94 20.14
N LEU A 371 7.41 -17.04 18.89
CA LEU A 371 7.07 -16.09 17.84
C LEU A 371 5.75 -16.46 17.16
N VAL A 372 5.02 -15.45 16.71
CA VAL A 372 3.87 -15.65 15.84
C VAL A 372 4.39 -16.04 14.46
N LYS A 373 3.80 -17.07 13.85
CA LYS A 373 4.25 -17.66 12.59
C LYS A 373 3.18 -17.50 11.50
N ALA A 374 3.62 -17.20 10.28
CA ALA A 374 2.87 -17.35 9.04
C ALA A 374 3.61 -18.31 8.10
N GLU A 375 2.89 -19.23 7.46
CA GLU A 375 3.46 -20.21 6.53
C GLU A 375 2.73 -20.16 5.19
N GLU A 376 3.48 -20.22 4.10
CA GLU A 376 2.95 -20.23 2.72
C GLU A 376 3.77 -21.19 1.85
N SER A 377 3.10 -21.89 0.94
CA SER A 377 3.75 -22.73 -0.07
C SER A 377 3.40 -22.22 -1.45
N THR A 378 4.38 -22.18 -2.34
CA THR A 378 4.17 -21.86 -3.75
C THR A 378 3.60 -23.07 -4.50
N LYS A 379 3.04 -22.80 -5.68
CA LYS A 379 2.86 -23.84 -6.71
C LYS A 379 4.22 -24.24 -7.29
N ASP A 380 4.23 -25.22 -8.18
CA ASP A 380 5.43 -25.62 -8.91
C ASP A 380 5.97 -24.44 -9.71
N ILE A 381 7.15 -23.95 -9.35
CA ILE A 381 7.92 -22.92 -10.04
C ILE A 381 8.80 -23.60 -11.08
N ASP A 382 8.79 -23.11 -12.32
CA ASP A 382 9.63 -23.60 -13.43
C ASP A 382 11.10 -23.13 -13.30
N ILE A 383 11.70 -23.36 -12.12
CA ILE A 383 13.10 -23.10 -11.77
C ILE A 383 13.65 -24.34 -11.08
N ALA A 384 14.91 -24.68 -11.36
CA ALA A 384 15.61 -25.76 -10.67
C ALA A 384 15.68 -25.48 -9.16
N ALA A 385 15.41 -26.50 -8.34
CA ALA A 385 15.30 -26.36 -6.89
C ALA A 385 16.57 -25.77 -6.22
N GLU A 386 17.75 -26.22 -6.62
CA GLU A 386 19.04 -25.71 -6.11
C GLU A 386 19.22 -24.21 -6.43
N THR A 387 18.88 -23.81 -7.66
CA THR A 387 18.97 -22.42 -8.10
C THR A 387 17.98 -21.54 -7.33
N LEU A 388 16.73 -22.00 -7.18
CA LEU A 388 15.70 -21.28 -6.43
C LEU A 388 16.11 -21.12 -4.96
N PHE A 389 16.58 -22.20 -4.33
CA PHE A 389 17.06 -22.19 -2.94
C PHE A 389 18.16 -21.17 -2.74
N THR A 390 19.15 -21.15 -3.64
CA THR A 390 20.27 -20.19 -3.60
C THR A 390 19.79 -18.75 -3.75
N MET A 391 18.86 -18.49 -4.69
CA MET A 391 18.31 -17.14 -4.89
C MET A 391 17.55 -16.66 -3.65
N VAL A 392 16.62 -17.46 -3.15
CA VAL A 392 15.77 -17.08 -2.00
C VAL A 392 16.61 -16.93 -0.73
N SER A 393 17.56 -17.85 -0.49
CA SER A 393 18.48 -17.75 0.65
C SER A 393 19.27 -16.44 0.63
N ARG A 394 19.76 -16.04 -0.55
CA ARG A 394 20.49 -14.78 -0.73
C ARG A 394 19.59 -13.57 -0.52
N ILE A 395 18.34 -13.61 -0.98
CA ILE A 395 17.37 -12.52 -0.80
C ILE A 395 17.13 -12.23 0.67
N ILE A 396 16.86 -13.27 1.47
CA ILE A 396 16.61 -13.11 2.90
C ILE A 396 17.88 -12.66 3.63
N LYS A 397 19.05 -13.18 3.26
CA LYS A 397 20.33 -12.70 3.79
C LYS A 397 20.57 -11.22 3.49
N ASP A 398 20.24 -10.75 2.30
CA ASP A 398 20.34 -9.33 1.89
C ASP A 398 19.38 -8.42 2.69
N MET A 399 18.40 -8.97 3.39
CA MET A 399 17.53 -8.24 4.33
C MET A 399 18.19 -8.06 5.72
N HIS A 400 19.51 -8.24 5.84
CA HIS A 400 20.28 -8.12 7.09
C HIS A 400 19.89 -9.15 8.15
N MET A 401 19.57 -10.38 7.72
CA MET A 401 19.38 -11.51 8.62
C MET A 401 20.62 -12.39 8.68
N TYR A 402 20.91 -12.92 9.86
CA TYR A 402 21.90 -13.96 10.04
C TYR A 402 21.35 -15.27 9.47
N ALA A 403 22.13 -15.93 8.63
CA ALA A 403 21.79 -17.24 8.06
C ALA A 403 22.49 -18.32 8.89
N ILE A 404 21.70 -19.23 9.44
CA ILE A 404 22.19 -20.45 10.07
C ILE A 404 22.60 -21.41 8.96
N ASN A 405 23.51 -22.34 9.26
CA ASN A 405 23.96 -23.34 8.30
C ASN A 405 22.75 -24.10 7.70
N PRO A 406 22.61 -24.14 6.36
CA PRO A 406 21.49 -24.79 5.73
C PRO A 406 21.63 -26.32 5.77
N GLU A 407 20.50 -27.00 5.85
CA GLU A 407 20.41 -28.45 5.67
C GLU A 407 20.06 -28.75 4.21
N ILE A 408 20.92 -29.50 3.52
CA ILE A 408 20.72 -29.84 2.11
C ILE A 408 20.77 -31.35 1.95
N THR A 409 19.71 -31.91 1.37
CA THR A 409 19.65 -33.31 0.93
C THR A 409 19.49 -33.33 -0.59
N GLN A 410 20.49 -33.85 -1.29
CA GLN A 410 20.52 -33.90 -2.75
C GLN A 410 20.71 -35.34 -3.26
N SER A 411 19.90 -35.71 -4.24
CA SER A 411 19.96 -36.96 -4.99
C SER A 411 19.86 -36.66 -6.50
N GLU A 412 20.00 -37.67 -7.37
CA GLU A 412 19.93 -37.46 -8.83
C GLU A 412 18.58 -36.87 -9.31
N GLN A 413 17.49 -37.08 -8.57
CA GLN A 413 16.14 -36.67 -8.99
C GLN A 413 15.49 -35.61 -8.09
N LEU A 414 16.01 -35.44 -6.87
CA LEU A 414 15.39 -34.59 -5.85
C LEU A 414 16.43 -33.79 -5.08
N PHE A 415 16.16 -32.51 -4.93
CA PHE A 415 16.82 -31.57 -4.04
C PHE A 415 15.81 -31.13 -2.97
N ASN A 416 16.23 -31.19 -1.71
CA ASN A 416 15.56 -30.55 -0.58
C ASN A 416 16.58 -29.69 0.17
N GLY A 417 16.35 -28.38 0.23
CA GLY A 417 17.17 -27.44 0.97
C GLY A 417 16.35 -26.68 1.98
N VAL A 418 16.80 -26.64 3.24
CA VAL A 418 16.21 -25.84 4.32
C VAL A 418 17.25 -24.82 4.79
N ALA A 419 16.86 -23.54 4.84
CA ALA A 419 17.69 -22.48 5.41
C ALA A 419 16.89 -21.70 6.45
N ARG A 420 17.54 -21.42 7.58
CA ARG A 420 16.97 -20.72 8.73
C ARG A 420 17.68 -19.40 8.92
N PHE A 421 16.91 -18.38 9.27
CA PHE A 421 17.37 -17.00 9.39
C PHE A 421 16.86 -16.39 10.69
N TYR A 422 17.66 -15.49 11.25
CA TYR A 422 17.31 -14.72 12.44
C TYR A 422 17.79 -13.28 12.32
N GLY A 423 17.02 -12.35 12.87
CA GLY A 423 17.41 -10.95 12.96
C GLY A 423 16.62 -10.23 14.04
N GLU A 424 17.13 -9.07 14.44
CA GLU A 424 16.45 -8.20 15.39
C GLU A 424 16.12 -6.85 14.76
N GLY A 425 14.93 -6.35 15.06
CA GLY A 425 14.48 -5.03 14.64
C GLY A 425 14.77 -3.95 15.67
N VAL A 426 14.11 -2.81 15.48
CA VAL A 426 14.17 -1.69 16.43
C VAL A 426 13.59 -2.14 17.78
N LYS A 427 14.22 -1.72 18.88
CA LYS A 427 13.86 -2.12 20.26
C LYS A 427 14.00 -3.62 20.54
N GLY A 428 14.79 -4.35 19.75
CA GLY A 428 15.06 -5.77 19.98
C GLY A 428 13.93 -6.71 19.58
N LEU A 429 12.96 -6.23 18.79
CA LEU A 429 11.89 -7.07 18.24
C LEU A 429 12.48 -8.24 17.48
N GLN A 430 12.05 -9.45 17.81
CA GLN A 430 12.61 -10.67 17.23
C GLN A 430 11.92 -11.04 15.91
N TYR A 431 12.72 -11.42 14.92
CA TYR A 431 12.27 -11.89 13.61
C TYR A 431 13.02 -13.14 13.19
N ALA A 432 12.33 -14.07 12.57
CA ALA A 432 12.93 -15.26 11.99
C ALA A 432 12.26 -15.62 10.67
N ALA A 433 13.02 -16.28 9.80
CA ALA A 433 12.49 -16.84 8.57
C ALA A 433 13.07 -18.24 8.37
N GLU A 434 12.25 -19.16 7.88
CA GLU A 434 12.69 -20.47 7.42
C GLU A 434 12.19 -20.65 5.99
N ILE A 435 13.09 -21.05 5.11
CA ILE A 435 12.76 -21.40 3.73
C ILE A 435 13.08 -22.86 3.51
N GLU A 436 12.18 -23.53 2.80
CA GLU A 436 12.34 -24.90 2.38
C GLU A 436 12.04 -24.97 0.88
N VAL A 437 12.98 -25.48 0.10
CA VAL A 437 12.82 -25.64 -1.35
C VAL A 437 12.98 -27.11 -1.72
N ILE A 438 11.92 -27.66 -2.30
CA ILE A 438 11.85 -29.07 -2.69
C ILE A 438 11.60 -29.15 -4.19
N GLY A 439 12.38 -29.93 -4.92
CA GLY A 439 12.13 -30.17 -6.33
C GLY A 439 13.28 -30.81 -7.08
N GLY A 440 13.16 -30.82 -8.40
CA GLY A 440 14.18 -31.37 -9.30
C GLY A 440 14.90 -30.29 -10.11
N SER A 441 15.47 -30.69 -11.24
CA SER A 441 16.23 -29.82 -12.15
C SER A 441 15.37 -28.86 -12.98
N LYS A 442 14.04 -29.06 -13.02
CA LYS A 442 13.11 -28.27 -13.85
C LYS A 442 12.03 -27.54 -13.08
N LYS A 443 11.52 -28.17 -12.01
CA LYS A 443 10.43 -27.65 -11.20
C LYS A 443 10.77 -27.73 -9.73
N SER A 444 10.30 -26.76 -8.97
CA SER A 444 10.48 -26.69 -7.52
C SER A 444 9.31 -26.05 -6.81
N LYS A 445 9.16 -26.34 -5.53
CA LYS A 445 8.21 -25.68 -4.62
C LYS A 445 9.01 -24.96 -3.55
N LEU A 446 8.60 -23.74 -3.21
CA LEU A 446 9.11 -22.97 -2.09
C LEU A 446 8.07 -22.99 -0.98
N ILE A 447 8.49 -23.36 0.22
CA ILE A 447 7.73 -23.21 1.46
C ILE A 447 8.44 -22.11 2.27
N LEU A 448 7.69 -21.07 2.60
CA LEU A 448 8.16 -19.89 3.31
C LEU A 448 7.47 -19.83 4.68
N LYS A 449 8.25 -19.82 5.74
CA LYS A 449 7.79 -19.65 7.12
C LYS A 449 8.38 -18.35 7.66
N ILE A 450 7.53 -17.38 7.94
CA ILE A 450 7.92 -16.09 8.49
C ILE A 450 7.45 -16.00 9.92
N MET A 451 8.29 -15.49 10.80
CA MET A 451 8.04 -15.41 12.23
C MET A 451 8.42 -14.03 12.77
N ALA A 452 7.61 -13.50 13.69
CA ALA A 452 7.93 -12.28 14.42
C ALA A 452 7.27 -12.27 15.80
N GLU A 453 7.79 -11.45 16.71
CA GLU A 453 7.30 -11.34 18.09
C GLU A 453 5.87 -10.78 18.19
N ARG A 454 5.43 -9.98 17.20
CA ARG A 454 4.10 -9.35 17.16
C ARG A 454 3.43 -9.55 15.82
N GLU A 455 2.10 -9.58 15.79
CA GLU A 455 1.35 -9.77 14.54
C GLU A 455 1.53 -8.62 13.54
N GLU A 456 1.55 -7.36 14.00
CA GLU A 456 1.76 -6.21 13.09
C GLU A 456 3.14 -6.25 12.42
N ALA A 457 4.14 -6.70 13.20
CA ALA A 457 5.51 -6.89 12.75
C ALA A 457 5.61 -8.09 11.80
N LEU A 458 4.92 -9.19 12.09
CA LEU A 458 4.82 -10.37 11.24
C LEU A 458 4.22 -10.00 9.88
N THR A 459 3.08 -9.31 9.86
CA THR A 459 2.41 -8.90 8.63
C THR A 459 3.32 -8.06 7.74
N GLY A 460 3.98 -7.03 8.31
CA GLY A 460 4.90 -6.18 7.56
C GLY A 460 6.13 -6.93 7.06
N PHE A 461 6.73 -7.77 7.91
CA PHE A 461 7.91 -8.56 7.54
C PHE A 461 7.60 -9.59 6.46
N TYR A 462 6.48 -10.30 6.58
CA TYR A 462 6.02 -11.28 5.61
C TYR A 462 5.85 -10.69 4.21
N HIS A 463 5.11 -9.58 4.07
CA HIS A 463 4.93 -8.96 2.74
C HIS A 463 6.21 -8.31 2.21
N GLY A 464 7.08 -7.83 3.10
CA GLY A 464 8.42 -7.35 2.71
C GLY A 464 9.29 -8.46 2.11
N VAL A 465 9.29 -9.66 2.71
CA VAL A 465 10.02 -10.82 2.18
C VAL A 465 9.46 -11.26 0.84
N LEU A 466 8.13 -11.39 0.73
CA LEU A 466 7.48 -11.78 -0.53
C LEU A 466 7.77 -10.79 -1.67
N ASP A 467 7.67 -9.49 -1.41
CA ASP A 467 7.99 -8.45 -2.40
C ASP A 467 9.43 -8.57 -2.92
N GLN A 468 10.40 -8.85 -2.05
CA GLN A 468 11.79 -9.06 -2.47
C GLN A 468 11.98 -10.33 -3.29
N ILE A 469 11.26 -11.42 -2.95
CA ILE A 469 11.29 -12.68 -3.70
C ILE A 469 10.68 -12.47 -5.10
N GLU A 470 9.50 -11.84 -5.18
CA GLU A 470 8.81 -11.54 -6.43
C GLU A 470 9.67 -10.71 -7.38
N LYS A 471 10.30 -9.64 -6.86
CA LYS A 471 11.14 -8.72 -7.64
C LYS A 471 12.35 -9.39 -8.26
N ARG A 472 12.94 -10.40 -7.60
CA ARG A 472 14.24 -10.96 -8.01
C ARG A 472 14.14 -12.33 -8.68
N VAL A 473 13.08 -13.09 -8.40
CA VAL A 473 12.91 -14.44 -8.96
C VAL A 473 11.84 -14.43 -10.09
N ASN A 474 11.24 -13.27 -10.39
CA ASN A 474 10.21 -13.09 -11.44
C ASN A 474 9.04 -14.07 -11.28
N VAL A 475 8.69 -14.38 -10.02
CA VAL A 475 7.73 -15.42 -9.59
C VAL A 475 6.27 -14.94 -9.70
N LYS A 476 5.99 -13.90 -10.49
CA LYS A 476 4.64 -13.31 -10.57
C LYS A 476 3.55 -14.31 -11.01
N GLU A 477 3.93 -15.47 -11.53
CA GLU A 477 3.04 -16.59 -11.89
C GLU A 477 2.86 -17.70 -10.81
N TYR A 478 3.64 -17.73 -9.72
CA TYR A 478 3.73 -18.94 -8.87
C TYR A 478 3.60 -18.73 -7.34
N ILE A 479 3.57 -17.49 -6.85
CA ILE A 479 3.19 -17.22 -5.46
C ILE A 479 1.67 -17.26 -5.37
N ASP A 480 1.19 -18.06 -4.42
CA ASP A 480 -0.19 -18.45 -4.34
C ASP A 480 -1.08 -17.30 -3.82
N ASN A 481 -1.97 -16.81 -4.66
CA ASN A 481 -3.04 -15.91 -4.25
C ASN A 481 -4.17 -16.64 -3.46
N SER A 482 -4.01 -17.92 -3.10
CA SER A 482 -5.09 -18.79 -2.59
C SER A 482 -5.33 -18.83 -1.06
N ILE A 483 -4.71 -17.98 -0.23
CA ILE A 483 -5.03 -17.92 1.22
C ILE A 483 -6.50 -17.47 1.51
N VAL A 484 -7.35 -17.28 0.49
CA VAL A 484 -8.79 -16.95 0.65
C VAL A 484 -9.76 -18.05 0.16
N GLN A 485 -9.29 -19.24 -0.22
CA GLN A 485 -10.19 -20.32 -0.68
C GLN A 485 -10.92 -21.12 0.43
N GLN A 486 -11.51 -20.43 1.40
CA GLN A 486 -12.62 -21.00 2.20
C GLN A 486 -13.93 -20.17 2.14
N TYR A 487 -13.99 -19.10 1.35
CA TYR A 487 -15.23 -18.36 1.12
C TYR A 487 -15.45 -18.10 -0.38
N ASN A 488 -16.18 -19.01 -1.05
CA ASN A 488 -16.68 -18.94 -2.44
C ASN A 488 -17.21 -17.51 -2.78
N ILE A 489 -16.93 -16.85 -3.91
CA ILE A 489 -17.08 -17.24 -5.34
C ILE A 489 -16.16 -16.40 -6.29
N HIS A 490 -15.50 -17.10 -7.23
CA HIS A 490 -14.94 -16.83 -8.59
C HIS A 490 -14.17 -15.54 -8.96
N TYR A 491 -12.93 -15.66 -9.50
CA TYR A 491 -12.62 -16.12 -10.88
C TYR A 491 -11.68 -17.36 -10.97
N GLY A 492 -12.17 -18.47 -11.57
CA GLY A 492 -11.46 -19.49 -12.38
C GLY A 492 -10.50 -20.56 -11.77
N ASP A 493 -11.03 -21.75 -11.39
CA ASP A 493 -10.51 -23.16 -11.38
C ASP A 493 -8.99 -23.49 -11.21
N LYS A 494 -8.51 -24.49 -10.46
CA LYS A 494 -9.09 -25.73 -9.87
C LYS A 494 -8.09 -26.36 -8.84
N ILE A 495 -8.65 -27.12 -7.88
CA ILE A 495 -8.06 -28.13 -6.98
C ILE A 495 -7.33 -27.62 -5.72
N GLY A 496 -7.75 -28.19 -4.57
CA GLY A 496 -7.43 -27.71 -3.22
C GLY A 496 -6.46 -28.58 -2.41
N THR A 497 -6.24 -28.17 -1.16
CA THR A 497 -5.80 -28.97 0.01
C THR A 497 -5.59 -28.06 1.25
N HIS A 498 -5.35 -28.69 2.39
CA HIS A 498 -5.58 -28.23 3.76
C HIS A 498 -4.43 -27.42 4.40
N VAL A 499 -4.79 -26.33 5.09
CA VAL A 499 -3.95 -25.66 6.09
C VAL A 499 -4.01 -26.45 7.41
N LYS A 500 -2.85 -26.82 7.95
CA LYS A 500 -2.70 -27.33 9.32
C LYS A 500 -2.17 -26.20 10.20
N ASP A 501 -3.08 -25.43 10.78
CA ASP A 501 -2.74 -24.53 11.87
C ASP A 501 -2.45 -25.39 13.11
N SER A 502 -1.22 -25.31 13.62
CA SER A 502 -0.92 -25.85 14.94
C SER A 502 -1.54 -24.93 15.99
N VAL A 503 -2.77 -25.26 16.35
CA VAL A 503 -3.47 -24.73 17.53
C VAL A 503 -2.75 -25.20 18.78
N VAL A 504 -1.99 -24.33 19.44
CA VAL A 504 -1.69 -24.26 20.90
C VAL A 504 -1.02 -22.88 21.08
N GLN A 505 -1.51 -21.84 21.78
CA GLN A 505 -2.31 -21.72 23.01
C GLN A 505 -3.38 -20.61 22.93
N ARG A 506 -4.32 -20.74 23.87
CA ARG A 506 -5.47 -19.89 24.19
C ARG A 506 -5.10 -18.40 24.22
N SER A 507 -5.94 -17.58 23.59
CA SER A 507 -6.04 -16.17 23.96
C SER A 507 -6.40 -16.09 25.44
N ASN A 508 -5.41 -15.79 26.29
CA ASN A 508 -5.67 -15.23 27.61
C ASN A 508 -6.06 -13.77 27.39
N ILE A 509 -7.32 -13.57 27.06
CA ILE A 509 -7.98 -12.28 27.23
C ILE A 509 -8.02 -12.03 28.74
N GLY A 510 -7.27 -11.03 29.21
CA GLY A 510 -7.26 -10.62 30.62
C GLY A 510 -6.30 -11.42 31.51
N ALA A 511 -5.00 -11.27 31.32
CA ALA A 511 -4.00 -11.53 32.36
C ALA A 511 -3.17 -10.26 32.59
N ASP A 512 -3.83 -9.23 33.12
CA ASP A 512 -3.19 -8.18 33.93
C ASP A 512 -4.25 -7.29 34.62
N THR A 513 -5.28 -7.89 35.20
CA THR A 513 -6.07 -7.21 36.22
C THR A 513 -5.97 -8.03 37.49
N LYS A 514 -4.97 -7.69 38.31
CA LYS A 514 -4.86 -8.22 39.66
C LYS A 514 -6.17 -7.95 40.41
N ARG A 515 -6.96 -9.00 40.64
CA ARG A 515 -8.26 -8.88 41.32
C ARG A 515 -8.01 -8.40 42.75
N LYS A 516 -8.59 -7.28 43.17
CA LYS A 516 -8.53 -6.85 44.57
C LYS A 516 -9.72 -7.42 45.33
N CYS A 517 -9.46 -7.99 46.51
CA CYS A 517 -10.53 -8.49 47.36
C CYS A 517 -11.49 -7.34 47.74
N PRO A 518 -12.81 -7.49 47.56
CA PRO A 518 -13.77 -6.43 47.91
C PRO A 518 -13.83 -6.14 49.42
N ASP A 519 -13.44 -7.09 50.27
CA ASP A 519 -13.49 -6.93 51.73
C ASP A 519 -12.21 -6.30 52.32
N CYS A 520 -11.03 -6.53 51.74
CA CYS A 520 -9.76 -6.04 52.28
C CYS A 520 -8.84 -5.31 51.29
N GLY A 521 -9.18 -5.26 50.00
CA GLY A 521 -8.47 -4.51 48.96
C GLY A 521 -7.15 -5.12 48.46
N LYS A 522 -6.76 -6.31 48.95
CA LYS A 522 -5.50 -6.97 48.57
C LYS A 522 -5.59 -7.69 47.22
N GLU A 523 -4.50 -7.66 46.46
CA GLU A 523 -4.36 -8.34 45.16
C GLU A 523 -4.36 -9.86 45.33
N ALA A 524 -5.26 -10.54 44.63
CA ALA A 524 -5.41 -11.99 44.57
C ALA A 524 -4.87 -12.53 43.23
N GLY A 525 -4.34 -13.75 43.24
CA GLY A 525 -3.84 -14.42 42.04
C GLY A 525 -4.98 -14.88 41.11
N ASP A 526 -4.68 -15.03 39.82
CA ASP A 526 -5.69 -15.22 38.75
C ASP A 526 -6.65 -16.42 38.94
N ASN A 527 -6.29 -17.38 39.79
CA ASN A 527 -7.03 -18.62 40.05
C ASN A 527 -7.55 -18.80 41.51
N GLU A 528 -7.47 -17.77 42.36
CA GLU A 528 -7.95 -17.87 43.75
C GLU A 528 -9.46 -17.63 43.84
N LYS A 529 -10.20 -18.55 44.49
CA LYS A 529 -11.65 -18.43 44.72
C LYS A 529 -12.02 -17.69 46.01
N PHE A 530 -11.07 -17.60 46.93
CA PHE A 530 -11.19 -16.95 48.23
C PHE A 530 -9.91 -16.17 48.52
N CYS A 531 -10.03 -15.02 49.18
CA CYS A 531 -8.86 -14.23 49.56
C CYS A 531 -8.08 -14.94 50.67
N ASN A 532 -6.78 -15.15 50.47
CA ASN A 532 -5.92 -15.82 51.46
C ASN A 532 -5.74 -15.05 52.78
N GLU A 533 -6.14 -13.79 52.85
CA GLU A 533 -5.97 -12.95 54.05
C GLU A 533 -7.26 -12.83 54.88
N CYS A 534 -8.40 -12.57 54.25
CA CYS A 534 -9.68 -12.40 54.96
C CYS A 534 -10.67 -13.55 54.76
N GLY A 535 -10.38 -14.52 53.89
CA GLY A 535 -11.28 -15.63 53.57
C GLY A 535 -12.52 -15.24 52.75
N GLY A 536 -12.67 -13.96 52.40
CA GLY A 536 -13.79 -13.45 51.60
C GLY A 536 -13.83 -14.07 50.20
N LYS A 537 -15.03 -14.35 49.70
CA LYS A 537 -15.24 -14.95 48.38
C LYS A 537 -14.94 -13.92 47.29
N LEU A 538 -14.01 -14.24 46.39
CA LEU A 538 -13.67 -13.38 45.27
C LEU A 538 -14.76 -13.55 44.20
N ILE A 539 -15.50 -12.48 43.91
CA ILE A 539 -16.57 -12.48 42.91
C ILE A 539 -15.89 -12.40 41.54
N GLY A 540 -16.14 -13.41 40.69
CA GLY A 540 -15.54 -13.57 39.37
C GLY A 540 -16.22 -12.77 38.29
#